data_AF-A0A963U0H6-F1
#
_entry.id   AF-A0A963U0H6-F1
#
_cell.length_a   1.000
_cell.length_b   1.000
_cell.length_c   1.000
_cell.angle_alpha   90.00
_cell.angle_beta   90.00
_cell.angle_gamma   90.00
#
_symmetry.space_group_name_H-M   'P 1'
#
loop_
_entity.id
_entity.type
_entity.pdbx_description
1 polymer ?
#
loop_
_entity_poly.entity_id
_entity_poly.type
_entity_poly.pdbx_seq_one_letter_code
_entity_poly.pdbx_strand_id
1 'polypeptide(L)'
;WRPWYSEEGFGQLARDEVQRFEEASRSHDEEFAHEQKTHAVRQLGFLANRAIAPLDRIEHELAPMVAFIIVPIFAFANAGVSVSPDTLSDAVKAPVALGVFFGLLIGKPLGIFTAMWITVRFGAKLPTGVNWMGVVGMGILGGIGFTVSLLITELSFTDEQLLTDAKLGIIFASALAGIVGFLMLRRVYPPLPDSAE
;
A
#
# COMPACT_ATOMS: atom_id res chain seq x y z
N TRP A 1 -1.25 20.46 0.90
CA TRP A 1 -2.26 20.29 1.95
C TRP A 1 -1.56 20.42 3.28
N ARG A 2 -1.86 21.46 4.07
CA ARG A 2 -1.10 21.79 5.30
C ARG A 2 -1.93 21.45 6.55
N PRO A 3 -1.29 21.02 7.64
CA PRO A 3 -1.92 20.99 8.97
C PRO A 3 -2.56 22.34 9.33
N TRP A 4 -3.57 22.32 10.20
CA TRP A 4 -4.22 23.54 10.68
C TRP A 4 -3.34 24.38 11.60
N TYR A 5 -2.30 23.78 12.20
CA TYR A 5 -1.36 24.43 13.10
C TYR A 5 0.08 24.33 12.56
N SER A 6 0.89 25.37 12.78
CA SER A 6 2.34 25.26 12.62
C SER A 6 2.91 24.32 13.70
N GLU A 7 4.04 23.69 13.43
CA GLU A 7 4.72 22.80 14.39
C GLU A 7 4.98 23.52 15.73
N GLU A 8 5.40 24.78 15.68
CA GLU A 8 5.61 25.62 16.86
C GLU A 8 4.30 25.94 17.60
N GLY A 9 3.22 26.25 16.86
CA GLY A 9 1.92 26.58 17.43
C GLY A 9 1.23 25.39 18.09
N PHE A 10 1.31 24.20 17.47
CA PHE A 10 0.85 22.96 18.09
C PHE A 10 1.66 22.65 19.35
N GLY A 11 2.99 22.79 19.30
CA GLY A 11 3.86 22.53 20.45
C GLY A 11 3.57 23.42 21.65
N GLN A 12 3.22 24.69 21.43
CA GLN A 12 2.80 25.61 22.50
C GLN A 12 1.44 25.20 23.10
N LEU A 13 0.42 25.01 22.26
CA LEU A 13 -0.93 24.63 22.72
C LEU A 13 -0.95 23.28 23.46
N ALA A 14 -0.15 22.31 23.02
CA ALA A 14 -0.03 21.03 23.71
C ALA A 14 0.63 21.18 25.09
N ARG A 15 1.67 22.01 25.21
CA ARG A 15 2.33 22.28 26.51
C ARG A 15 1.38 22.97 27.49
N ASP A 16 0.62 23.96 27.03
CA ASP A 16 -0.36 24.67 27.86
C ASP A 16 -1.40 23.71 28.44
N GLU A 17 -1.88 22.77 27.62
CA GLU A 17 -2.93 21.85 28.06
C GLU A 17 -2.40 20.72 28.95
N VAL A 18 -1.16 20.28 28.74
CA VAL A 18 -0.45 19.40 29.69
C VAL A 18 -0.27 20.09 31.04
N GLN A 19 0.12 21.37 31.04
CA GLN A 19 0.28 22.13 32.27
C GLN A 19 -1.04 22.27 33.03
N ARG A 20 -2.17 22.55 32.34
CA ARG A 20 -3.51 22.59 32.96
C ARG A 20 -3.90 21.25 33.58
N PHE A 21 -3.56 20.13 32.92
CA PHE A 21 -3.78 18.80 33.48
C PHE A 21 -2.96 18.56 34.76
N GLU A 22 -1.69 18.98 34.78
CA GLU A 22 -0.83 18.88 35.96
C GLU A 22 -1.32 19.75 37.12
N GLU A 23 -1.77 20.97 36.85
CA GLU A 23 -2.32 21.90 37.84
C GLU A 23 -3.62 21.36 38.44
N ALA A 24 -4.54 20.86 37.61
CA ALA A 24 -5.75 20.16 38.05
C ALA A 24 -5.45 18.87 38.82
N SER A 25 -4.27 18.27 38.64
CA SER A 25 -3.83 17.12 39.41
C SER A 25 -3.34 17.45 40.82
N ARG A 26 -3.03 18.72 41.09
CA ARG A 26 -2.55 19.21 42.39
C ARG A 26 -3.68 19.82 43.25
N SER A 27 -4.88 20.01 42.72
CA SER A 27 -6.00 20.56 43.50
C SER A 27 -6.55 19.54 44.50
N HIS A 28 -6.89 20.01 45.70
CA HIS A 28 -7.47 19.19 46.78
C HIS A 28 -8.98 18.97 46.65
N ASP A 29 -9.63 19.73 45.76
CA ASP A 29 -11.03 19.54 45.39
C ASP A 29 -11.11 18.46 44.31
N GLU A 30 -11.59 17.26 44.69
CA GLU A 30 -11.65 16.09 43.82
C GLU A 30 -12.63 16.26 42.65
N GLU A 31 -13.75 16.95 42.86
CA GLU A 31 -14.79 17.14 41.84
C GLU A 31 -14.30 18.13 40.77
N PHE A 32 -13.73 19.25 41.21
CA PHE A 32 -13.12 20.24 40.33
C PHE A 32 -11.88 19.70 39.59
N ALA A 33 -11.06 18.89 40.28
CA ALA A 33 -9.90 18.22 39.68
C ALA A 33 -10.33 17.29 38.53
N HIS A 34 -11.40 16.52 38.72
CA HIS A 34 -11.87 15.55 37.73
C HIS A 34 -12.37 16.22 36.45
N GLU A 35 -13.15 17.29 36.58
CA GLU A 35 -13.70 18.03 35.44
C GLU A 35 -12.59 18.68 34.60
N GLN A 36 -11.64 19.35 35.26
CA GLN A 36 -10.52 20.00 34.57
C GLN A 36 -9.57 19.02 33.89
N LYS A 37 -9.23 17.89 34.54
CA LYS A 37 -8.42 16.83 33.93
C LYS A 37 -9.08 16.30 32.66
N THR A 38 -10.38 16.04 32.73
CA THR A 38 -11.15 15.52 31.60
C THR A 38 -11.19 16.53 30.46
N HIS A 39 -11.37 17.82 30.77
CA HIS A 39 -11.34 18.89 29.78
C HIS A 39 -9.97 19.00 29.10
N ALA A 40 -8.89 19.00 29.88
CA ALA A 40 -7.52 19.09 29.37
C ALA A 40 -7.17 17.93 28.43
N VAL A 41 -7.52 16.70 28.80
CA VAL A 41 -7.30 15.52 27.96
C VAL A 41 -8.13 15.58 26.67
N ARG A 42 -9.38 16.05 26.72
CA ARG A 42 -10.21 16.22 25.52
C ARG A 42 -9.64 17.29 24.57
N GLN A 43 -9.16 18.41 25.10
CA GLN A 43 -8.54 19.48 24.32
C GLN A 43 -7.23 19.01 23.67
N LEU A 44 -6.39 18.27 24.42
CA LEU A 44 -5.19 17.62 23.85
C LEU A 44 -5.55 16.69 22.69
N GLY A 45 -6.57 15.84 22.86
CA GLY A 45 -7.07 14.97 21.80
C GLY A 45 -7.58 15.73 20.57
N PHE A 46 -8.25 16.87 20.77
CA PHE A 46 -8.72 17.75 19.71
C PHE A 46 -7.56 18.43 18.96
N LEU A 47 -6.58 18.96 19.69
CA LEU A 47 -5.39 19.59 19.12
C LEU A 47 -4.55 18.58 18.33
N ALA A 48 -4.33 17.38 18.88
CA ALA A 48 -3.60 16.31 18.23
C ALA A 48 -4.27 15.88 16.91
N ASN A 49 -5.60 15.70 16.91
CA ASN A 49 -6.35 15.37 15.69
C ASN A 49 -6.31 16.47 14.63
N ARG A 50 -6.18 17.74 15.02
CA ARG A 50 -6.08 18.87 14.07
C ARG A 50 -4.67 19.16 13.57
N ALA A 51 -3.66 18.65 14.28
CA ALA A 51 -2.26 18.72 13.85
C ALA A 51 -1.95 17.76 12.69
N ILE A 52 -2.78 16.73 12.49
CA ILE A 52 -2.68 15.83 11.33
C ILE A 52 -3.44 16.46 10.15
N ALA A 53 -2.88 16.37 8.94
CA ALA A 53 -3.57 16.85 7.76
C ALA A 53 -4.90 16.10 7.58
N PRO A 54 -6.02 16.79 7.25
CA PRO A 54 -7.31 16.13 7.07
C PRO A 54 -7.29 15.00 6.03
N LEU A 55 -6.47 15.14 4.99
CA LEU A 55 -6.29 14.11 3.96
C LEU A 55 -5.65 12.85 4.55
N ASP A 56 -4.54 12.99 5.28
CA ASP A 56 -3.83 11.86 5.90
C ASP A 56 -4.74 11.11 6.88
N ARG A 57 -5.60 11.84 7.61
CA ARG A 57 -6.61 11.22 8.50
C ARG A 57 -7.59 10.36 7.72
N ILE A 58 -8.20 10.92 6.66
CA ILE A 58 -9.17 10.20 5.84
C ILE A 58 -8.49 9.01 5.15
N GLU A 59 -7.27 9.16 4.64
CA GLU A 59 -6.50 8.07 4.04
C GLU A 59 -6.24 6.94 5.05
N HIS A 60 -5.77 7.27 6.25
CA HIS A 60 -5.50 6.30 7.30
C HIS A 60 -6.77 5.57 7.77
N GLU A 61 -7.89 6.28 7.89
CA GLU A 61 -9.18 5.71 8.29
C GLU A 61 -9.81 4.84 7.16
N LEU A 62 -9.65 5.22 5.89
CA LEU A 62 -10.18 4.47 4.76
C LEU A 62 -9.31 3.28 4.35
N ALA A 63 -7.99 3.34 4.55
CA ALA A 63 -7.06 2.30 4.09
C ALA A 63 -7.44 0.88 4.54
N PRO A 64 -7.82 0.62 5.81
CA PRO A 64 -8.27 -0.71 6.24
C PRO A 64 -9.55 -1.16 5.53
N MET A 65 -10.55 -0.29 5.41
CA MET A 65 -11.80 -0.62 4.71
C MET A 65 -11.54 -0.93 3.23
N VAL A 66 -10.68 -0.14 2.58
CA VAL A 66 -10.31 -0.38 1.19
C VAL A 66 -9.58 -1.72 1.05
N ALA A 67 -8.58 -1.98 1.89
CA ALA A 67 -7.74 -3.17 1.81
C ALA A 67 -8.48 -4.47 2.16
N PHE A 68 -9.37 -4.45 3.15
CA PHE A 68 -10.02 -5.66 3.67
C PHE A 68 -11.45 -5.88 3.17
N ILE A 69 -12.11 -4.86 2.62
CA ILE A 69 -13.50 -4.98 2.14
C ILE A 69 -13.57 -4.68 0.64
N ILE A 70 -13.17 -3.47 0.22
CA ILE A 70 -13.41 -3.00 -1.14
C ILE A 70 -12.58 -3.80 -2.15
N VAL A 71 -11.27 -3.93 -1.93
CA VAL A 71 -10.36 -4.64 -2.82
C VAL A 71 -10.72 -6.13 -2.96
N PRO A 72 -11.00 -6.88 -1.87
CA PRO A 72 -11.44 -8.27 -1.98
C PRO A 72 -12.77 -8.44 -2.71
N ILE A 73 -13.76 -7.59 -2.44
CA ILE A 73 -15.06 -7.65 -3.15
C ILE A 73 -14.88 -7.33 -4.63
N PHE A 74 -14.12 -6.29 -4.96
CA PHE A 74 -13.79 -5.92 -6.33
C PHE A 74 -13.09 -7.06 -7.06
N ALA A 75 -12.07 -7.66 -6.42
CA ALA A 75 -11.34 -8.79 -6.97
C ALA A 75 -12.28 -9.97 -7.21
N PHE A 76 -13.14 -10.32 -6.26
CA PHE A 76 -14.07 -11.44 -6.40
C PHE A 76 -15.09 -11.22 -7.53
N ALA A 77 -15.64 -10.01 -7.66
CA ALA A 77 -16.61 -9.68 -8.70
C ALA A 77 -16.00 -9.72 -10.11
N ASN A 78 -14.76 -9.24 -10.27
CA ASN A 78 -14.13 -9.07 -11.59
C ASN A 78 -13.19 -10.21 -11.98
N ALA A 79 -12.66 -10.98 -11.02
CA ALA A 79 -11.85 -12.16 -11.30
C ALA A 79 -12.67 -13.40 -11.65
N GLY A 80 -14.01 -13.34 -11.57
CA GLY A 80 -14.92 -14.46 -11.89
C GLY A 80 -14.83 -14.91 -13.35
N VAL A 81 -13.80 -15.68 -13.69
CA VAL A 81 -13.63 -16.39 -14.96
C VAL A 81 -13.96 -17.86 -14.78
N SER A 82 -14.67 -18.43 -15.74
CA SER A 82 -14.95 -19.86 -15.81
C SER A 82 -13.65 -20.63 -16.10
N VAL A 83 -13.09 -21.28 -15.07
CA VAL A 83 -11.89 -22.09 -15.22
C VAL A 83 -12.29 -23.53 -15.57
N SER A 84 -12.04 -23.92 -16.81
CA SER A 84 -12.13 -25.29 -17.31
C SER A 84 -10.80 -25.70 -17.96
N PRO A 85 -10.52 -27.02 -18.12
CA PRO A 85 -9.33 -27.46 -18.83
C PRO A 85 -9.21 -26.89 -20.25
N ASP A 86 -10.35 -26.76 -20.95
CA ASP A 86 -10.41 -26.24 -22.31
C ASP A 86 -10.09 -24.74 -22.36
N THR A 87 -10.75 -23.94 -21.51
CA THR A 87 -10.49 -22.48 -21.42
C THR A 87 -9.04 -22.19 -21.03
N LEU A 88 -8.45 -23.01 -20.17
CA LEU A 88 -7.04 -22.87 -19.80
C LEU A 88 -6.11 -23.19 -20.98
N SER A 89 -6.39 -24.27 -21.72
CA SER A 89 -5.63 -24.63 -22.94
C SER A 89 -5.70 -23.51 -23.99
N ASP A 90 -6.87 -22.91 -24.15
CA ASP A 90 -7.10 -21.87 -25.14
C ASP A 90 -6.43 -20.56 -24.73
N ALA A 91 -6.56 -20.16 -23.46
CA ALA A 91 -5.90 -18.97 -22.94
C ALA A 91 -4.37 -19.04 -23.06
N VAL A 92 -3.74 -20.20 -22.82
CA VAL A 92 -2.27 -20.32 -22.97
C VAL A 92 -1.81 -20.12 -24.42
N LYS A 93 -2.69 -20.31 -25.41
CA LYS A 93 -2.41 -20.09 -26.83
C LYS A 93 -2.88 -18.71 -27.30
N ALA A 94 -3.76 -18.07 -26.55
CA ALA A 94 -4.35 -16.79 -26.89
C ALA A 94 -3.29 -15.67 -26.87
N PRO A 95 -3.12 -14.91 -27.97
CA PRO A 95 -2.13 -13.82 -28.03
C PRO A 95 -2.36 -12.75 -26.96
N VAL A 96 -3.62 -12.47 -26.61
CA VAL A 96 -3.96 -11.46 -25.59
C VAL A 96 -3.53 -11.93 -24.21
N ALA A 97 -3.83 -13.17 -23.83
CA ALA A 97 -3.39 -13.74 -22.55
C ALA A 97 -1.87 -13.73 -22.41
N LEU A 98 -1.15 -14.18 -23.46
CA LEU A 98 0.31 -14.18 -23.49
C LEU A 98 0.89 -12.76 -23.43
N GLY A 99 0.30 -11.83 -24.19
CA GLY A 99 0.71 -10.42 -24.22
C GLY A 99 0.59 -9.77 -22.84
N VAL A 100 -0.55 -9.98 -22.17
CA VAL A 100 -0.75 -9.47 -20.80
C VAL A 100 0.17 -10.18 -19.81
N PHE A 101 0.34 -11.50 -19.94
CA PHE A 101 1.20 -12.28 -19.07
C PHE A 101 2.65 -11.80 -19.11
N PHE A 102 3.25 -11.72 -20.30
CA PHE A 102 4.63 -11.23 -20.46
C PHE A 102 4.75 -9.72 -20.21
N GLY A 103 3.72 -8.93 -20.52
CA GLY A 103 3.68 -7.51 -20.21
C GLY A 103 3.78 -7.24 -18.71
N LEU A 104 3.10 -8.03 -17.89
CA LEU A 104 3.19 -7.97 -16.43
C LEU A 104 4.49 -8.56 -15.89
N LEU A 105 4.85 -9.76 -16.35
CA LEU A 105 5.97 -10.51 -15.79
C LEU A 105 7.35 -9.98 -16.21
N ILE A 106 7.46 -9.40 -17.42
CA ILE A 106 8.73 -8.89 -17.97
C ILE A 106 8.68 -7.37 -18.12
N GLY A 107 7.57 -6.83 -18.66
CA GLY A 107 7.44 -5.41 -18.93
C GLY A 107 7.55 -4.55 -17.66
N LYS A 108 6.83 -4.91 -16.59
CA LYS A 108 6.90 -4.16 -15.33
C LYS A 108 8.27 -4.22 -14.65
N PRO A 109 8.91 -5.39 -14.47
CA PRO A 109 10.24 -5.44 -13.86
C PRO A 109 11.28 -4.70 -14.69
N LEU A 110 11.25 -4.86 -16.01
CA LEU A 110 12.18 -4.17 -16.91
C LEU A 110 11.99 -2.66 -16.85
N GLY A 111 10.74 -2.19 -16.84
CA GLY A 111 10.42 -0.77 -16.70
C GLY A 111 10.92 -0.18 -15.38
N ILE A 112 10.63 -0.86 -14.26
CA ILE A 112 11.07 -0.43 -12.91
C ILE A 112 12.59 -0.42 -12.82
N PHE A 113 13.25 -1.50 -13.25
CA PHE A 113 14.70 -1.60 -13.24
C PHE A 113 15.35 -0.49 -14.08
N THR A 114 14.85 -0.28 -15.30
CA THR A 114 15.41 0.73 -16.21
C THR A 114 15.20 2.13 -15.66
N ALA A 115 14.02 2.44 -15.12
CA ALA A 115 13.75 3.73 -14.49
C ALA A 115 14.70 3.98 -13.31
N MET A 116 14.85 3.00 -12.42
CA MET A 116 15.78 3.10 -11.29
C MET A 116 17.24 3.24 -11.74
N TRP A 117 17.64 2.48 -12.75
CA TRP A 117 18.99 2.55 -13.33
C TRP A 117 19.29 3.93 -13.91
N ILE A 118 18.36 4.50 -14.66
CA ILE A 118 18.45 5.86 -15.18
C ILE A 118 18.60 6.86 -14.04
N THR A 119 17.72 6.82 -13.04
CA THR A 119 17.75 7.77 -11.91
C THR A 119 19.07 7.70 -11.13
N VAL A 120 19.59 6.50 -10.87
CA VAL A 120 20.90 6.32 -10.24
C VAL A 120 22.03 6.83 -11.14
N ARG A 121 21.93 6.64 -12.45
CA ARG A 121 22.93 7.12 -13.41
C ARG A 121 23.02 8.66 -13.46
N PHE A 122 21.93 9.36 -13.12
CA PHE A 122 21.85 10.82 -13.03
C PHE A 122 22.18 11.39 -11.64
N GLY A 123 22.71 10.58 -10.72
CA GLY A 123 23.27 11.05 -9.45
C GLY A 123 22.44 10.75 -8.20
N ALA A 124 21.29 10.08 -8.35
CA ALA A 124 20.60 9.51 -7.20
C ALA A 124 21.38 8.29 -6.65
N LYS A 125 21.10 7.92 -5.40
CA LYS A 125 21.67 6.73 -4.75
C LYS A 125 20.55 5.77 -4.39
N LEU A 126 20.84 4.47 -4.43
CA LEU A 126 19.94 3.47 -3.86
C LEU A 126 19.79 3.71 -2.35
N PRO A 127 18.59 3.50 -1.77
CA PRO A 127 18.38 3.58 -0.34
C PRO A 127 19.30 2.65 0.44
N THR A 128 19.62 3.00 1.68
CA THR A 128 20.41 2.16 2.58
C THR A 128 19.73 0.80 2.76
N GLY A 129 20.51 -0.28 2.57
CA GLY A 129 20.01 -1.64 2.65
C GLY A 129 19.42 -2.18 1.34
N VAL A 130 19.30 -1.37 0.28
CA VAL A 130 18.80 -1.83 -1.02
C VAL A 130 19.93 -2.11 -2.00
N ASN A 131 19.97 -3.32 -2.56
CA ASN A 131 20.89 -3.70 -3.63
C ASN A 131 20.15 -3.89 -4.98
N TRP A 132 20.89 -4.01 -6.07
CA TRP A 132 20.31 -4.20 -7.42
C TRP A 132 19.47 -5.46 -7.57
N MET A 133 19.81 -6.54 -6.86
CA MET A 133 18.98 -7.75 -6.83
C MET A 133 17.66 -7.51 -6.10
N GLY A 134 17.68 -6.69 -5.05
CA GLY A 134 16.47 -6.19 -4.38
C GLY A 134 15.61 -5.35 -5.32
N VAL A 135 16.21 -4.48 -6.14
CA VAL A 135 15.48 -3.70 -7.15
C VAL A 135 14.79 -4.62 -8.17
N VAL A 136 15.48 -5.65 -8.66
CA VAL A 136 14.88 -6.64 -9.57
C VAL A 136 13.75 -7.40 -8.86
N GLY A 137 13.96 -7.86 -7.63
CA GLY A 137 12.92 -8.56 -6.85
C GLY A 137 11.68 -7.69 -6.59
N MET A 138 11.87 -6.42 -6.22
CA MET A 138 10.78 -5.44 -6.09
C MET A 138 10.11 -5.16 -7.43
N GLY A 139 10.87 -5.11 -8.52
CA GLY A 139 10.34 -4.98 -9.88
C GLY A 139 9.42 -6.14 -10.25
N ILE A 140 9.83 -7.37 -9.93
CA ILE A 140 9.02 -8.60 -10.11
C ILE A 140 7.74 -8.53 -9.28
N LEU A 141 7.80 -8.12 -8.01
CA LEU A 141 6.59 -7.89 -7.21
C LEU A 141 5.70 -6.79 -7.81
N GLY A 142 6.29 -5.76 -8.42
CA GLY A 142 5.55 -4.76 -9.20
C GLY A 142 4.72 -5.37 -10.34
N GLY A 143 5.12 -6.55 -10.83
CA GLY A 143 4.40 -7.40 -11.78
C GLY A 143 3.01 -7.86 -11.32
N ILE A 144 2.66 -7.74 -10.04
CA ILE A 144 1.35 -8.07 -9.50
C ILE A 144 0.35 -6.99 -9.95
N GLY A 145 -0.19 -7.15 -11.16
CA GLY A 145 -1.16 -6.23 -11.75
C GLY A 145 -2.60 -6.45 -11.28
N PHE A 146 -2.90 -7.65 -10.77
CA PHE A 146 -4.21 -8.17 -10.37
C PHE A 146 -5.39 -7.19 -10.51
N THR A 147 -5.76 -6.42 -9.49
CA THR A 147 -6.98 -5.61 -9.50
C THR A 147 -6.98 -4.47 -10.53
N VAL A 148 -5.87 -3.73 -10.66
CA VAL A 148 -5.77 -2.63 -11.64
C VAL A 148 -5.77 -3.20 -13.06
N SER A 149 -5.07 -4.30 -13.30
CA SER A 149 -5.06 -4.95 -14.61
C SER A 149 -6.42 -5.54 -14.98
N LEU A 150 -7.16 -6.10 -14.02
CA LEU A 150 -8.53 -6.58 -14.24
C LEU A 150 -9.44 -5.42 -14.66
N LEU A 151 -9.39 -4.30 -13.93
CA LEU A 151 -10.15 -3.09 -14.26
C LEU A 151 -9.84 -2.58 -15.66
N ILE A 152 -8.54 -2.42 -15.99
CA ILE A 152 -8.12 -1.92 -17.30
C ILE A 152 -8.54 -2.88 -18.41
N THR A 153 -8.51 -4.19 -18.18
CA THR A 153 -8.95 -5.21 -19.15
C THR A 153 -10.43 -5.09 -19.45
N GLU A 154 -11.27 -4.90 -18.43
CA GLU A 154 -12.72 -4.68 -18.60
C GLU A 154 -13.05 -3.40 -19.35
N LEU A 155 -12.22 -2.36 -19.19
CA LEU A 155 -12.36 -1.13 -19.95
C LEU A 155 -11.80 -1.23 -21.39
N SER A 156 -10.91 -2.19 -21.66
CA SER A 156 -10.18 -2.30 -22.91
C SER A 156 -10.82 -3.27 -23.91
N PHE A 157 -11.50 -4.32 -23.45
CA PHE A 157 -12.07 -5.36 -24.30
C PHE A 157 -13.57 -5.47 -24.14
N THR A 158 -14.29 -5.41 -25.27
CA THR A 158 -15.73 -5.65 -25.33
C THR A 158 -16.09 -7.10 -25.67
N ASP A 159 -15.12 -7.86 -26.20
CA ASP A 159 -15.28 -9.27 -26.54
C ASP A 159 -15.06 -10.14 -25.29
N GLU A 160 -16.02 -11.01 -25.00
CA GLU A 160 -16.05 -11.83 -23.78
C GLU A 160 -14.95 -12.91 -23.75
N GLN A 161 -14.56 -13.43 -24.92
CA GLN A 161 -13.47 -14.41 -25.01
C GLN A 161 -12.13 -13.73 -24.76
N LEU A 162 -11.88 -12.57 -25.40
CA LEU A 162 -10.66 -11.80 -25.17
C LEU A 162 -10.54 -11.35 -23.70
N LEU A 163 -11.68 -10.97 -23.09
CA LEU A 163 -11.74 -10.62 -21.68
C LEU A 163 -11.34 -11.80 -20.80
N THR A 164 -11.91 -12.98 -21.06
CA THR A 164 -11.64 -14.21 -20.30
C THR A 164 -10.17 -14.60 -20.39
N ASP A 165 -9.61 -14.61 -21.61
CA ASP A 165 -8.21 -14.93 -21.87
C ASP A 165 -7.26 -13.94 -21.17
N ALA A 166 -7.55 -12.64 -21.26
CA ALA A 166 -6.77 -11.60 -20.61
C ALA A 166 -6.81 -11.73 -19.07
N LYS A 167 -8.00 -11.96 -18.48
CA LYS A 167 -8.17 -12.17 -17.04
C LYS A 167 -7.35 -13.36 -16.55
N LEU A 168 -7.36 -14.48 -17.28
CA LEU A 168 -6.52 -15.64 -16.97
C LEU A 168 -5.03 -15.27 -17.02
N GLY A 169 -4.58 -14.59 -18.08
CA GLY A 169 -3.21 -14.09 -18.21
C GLY A 169 -2.77 -13.23 -17.00
N ILE A 170 -3.64 -12.34 -16.53
CA ILE A 170 -3.39 -11.49 -15.35
C ILE A 170 -3.24 -12.31 -14.08
N ILE A 171 -4.14 -13.28 -13.86
CA ILE A 171 -4.14 -14.12 -12.66
C ILE A 171 -2.85 -14.95 -12.61
N PHE A 172 -2.49 -15.61 -13.72
CA PHE A 172 -1.26 -16.41 -13.79
C PHE A 172 0.00 -15.56 -13.63
N ALA A 173 0.07 -14.41 -14.30
CA ALA A 173 1.23 -13.52 -14.18
C ALA A 173 1.36 -12.97 -12.76
N SER A 174 0.26 -12.55 -12.13
CA SER A 174 0.26 -12.00 -10.77
C SER A 174 0.67 -13.06 -9.75
N ALA A 175 0.18 -14.29 -9.87
CA ALA A 175 0.57 -15.40 -9.00
C ALA A 175 2.06 -15.72 -9.15
N LEU A 176 2.56 -15.83 -10.38
CA LEU A 176 3.96 -16.14 -10.64
C LEU A 176 4.89 -15.01 -10.19
N ALA A 177 4.54 -13.76 -10.48
CA ALA A 177 5.26 -12.58 -10.03
C ALA A 177 5.32 -12.51 -8.49
N GLY A 178 4.21 -12.77 -7.81
CA GLY A 178 4.16 -12.83 -6.35
C GLY A 178 5.09 -13.90 -5.77
N ILE A 179 5.03 -15.13 -6.30
CA ILE A 179 5.86 -16.24 -5.83
C ILE A 179 7.35 -15.97 -6.10
N VAL A 180 7.71 -15.64 -7.34
CA VAL A 180 9.11 -15.43 -7.74
C VAL A 180 9.70 -14.21 -7.04
N GLY A 181 8.96 -13.10 -6.99
CA GLY A 181 9.40 -11.88 -6.32
C GLY A 181 9.59 -12.10 -4.82
N PHE A 182 8.67 -12.80 -4.17
CA PHE A 182 8.79 -13.17 -2.75
C PHE A 182 10.01 -14.06 -2.50
N LEU A 183 10.18 -15.14 -3.26
CA LEU A 183 11.31 -16.07 -3.09
C LEU A 183 12.65 -15.39 -3.33
N MET A 184 12.72 -14.50 -4.32
CA MET A 184 13.91 -13.73 -4.64
C MET A 184 14.24 -12.76 -3.49
N LEU A 185 13.28 -11.96 -3.05
CA LEU A 185 13.49 -11.00 -1.96
C LEU A 185 13.81 -11.67 -0.64
N ARG A 186 13.17 -12.80 -0.31
CA ARG A 186 13.49 -13.59 0.88
C ARG A 186 14.94 -14.09 0.89
N ARG A 187 15.51 -14.39 -0.28
CA ARG A 187 16.93 -14.76 -0.39
C ARG A 187 17.87 -13.57 -0.33
N VAL A 188 17.46 -12.42 -0.86
CA VAL A 188 18.27 -11.19 -0.85
C VAL A 188 18.28 -10.54 0.53
N TYR A 189 17.15 -10.58 1.24
CA TYR A 189 16.94 -10.01 2.57
C TYR A 189 16.49 -11.12 3.53
N PRO A 190 17.44 -11.93 4.04
CA PRO A 190 17.11 -12.94 5.04
C PRO A 190 16.56 -12.26 6.32
N PRO A 191 15.63 -12.92 7.04
CA PRO A 191 15.13 -12.42 8.31
C PRO A 191 16.31 -12.21 9.29
N LEU A 192 16.24 -11.13 10.08
CA LEU A 192 17.21 -10.92 11.15
C LEU A 192 17.12 -12.09 12.14
N PRO A 193 18.25 -12.61 12.66
CA PRO A 193 18.24 -13.65 13.67
C PRO A 193 17.50 -13.19 14.93
N ASP A 194 16.72 -14.09 15.56
CA ASP A 194 15.92 -13.83 16.78
C ASP A 194 16.73 -13.34 18.00
N SER A 195 18.07 -13.31 17.91
CA SER A 195 18.98 -12.85 18.97
C SER A 195 19.38 -11.37 18.86
N ALA A 196 18.62 -10.56 18.12
CA ALA A 196 18.92 -9.14 17.87
C ALA A 196 17.98 -8.17 18.61
N GLU A 197 17.39 -8.61 19.73
CA GLU A 197 16.73 -7.75 20.73
C GLU A 197 17.61 -7.54 21.97
#